data_AF-A0A5C6MYP0-F1
#
_entry.id   AF-A0A5C6MYP0-F1
#
_cell.length_a   1.000
_cell.length_b   1.000
_cell.length_c   1.000
_cell.angle_alpha   90.00
_cell.angle_beta   90.00
_cell.angle_gamma   90.00
#
_symmetry.space_group_name_H-M   'P 1'
#
loop_
_entity.id
_entity.type
_entity.pdbx_description
1 polymer ?
#
loop_
_entity_poly.entity_id
_entity_poly.type
_entity_poly.pdbx_seq_one_letter_code
_entity_poly.pdbx_strand_id
1 'polypeptide(L)'
;MGTLQSKDSWKSDAGPSASLETTYPLPYQPGTTATIGLTRKRGIPNVGITPPQATLPDTTLCESSVLTYCRNLTKSLSEIRARVKAALPSPADQQLHPLHPGDYVVIKDFRRTRWNQKRWQGPFQILLVTQTAVKVAERATWIHASHCKKVPEPKEPVSRE
;
A
#
# COMPACT_ATOMS: atom_id res chain seq x y z
N MET A 1 43.48 -50.89 -4.79
CA MET A 1 42.20 -51.62 -4.92
C MET A 1 41.21 -50.96 -3.98
N GLY A 2 40.15 -50.35 -4.53
CA GLY A 2 39.16 -49.61 -3.75
C GLY A 2 38.13 -48.99 -4.69
N THR A 3 37.00 -49.66 -4.83
CA THR A 3 35.81 -49.26 -5.61
C THR A 3 34.77 -48.68 -4.64
N LEU A 4 33.97 -47.68 -5.06
CA LEU A 4 32.57 -47.39 -4.66
C LEU A 4 32.20 -46.00 -5.24
N GLN A 5 31.60 -45.93 -6.43
CA GLN A 5 30.17 -46.03 -6.77
C GLN A 5 29.36 -44.75 -6.55
N SER A 6 28.97 -44.19 -7.70
CA SER A 6 27.94 -43.18 -7.95
C SER A 6 26.58 -43.62 -7.40
N LYS A 7 25.77 -42.65 -6.95
CA LYS A 7 24.42 -42.86 -6.44
C LYS A 7 23.45 -41.88 -7.08
N ASP A 8 23.12 -42.13 -8.34
CA ASP A 8 21.90 -41.66 -8.99
C ASP A 8 20.94 -42.85 -9.07
N SER A 9 19.88 -42.86 -8.25
CA SER A 9 18.87 -43.92 -8.33
C SER A 9 17.58 -43.53 -7.63
N TRP A 10 16.72 -42.79 -8.33
CA TRP A 10 15.31 -42.63 -7.97
C TRP A 10 14.49 -43.27 -9.11
N LYS A 11 14.08 -44.54 -8.92
CA LYS A 11 12.99 -45.22 -9.64
C LYS A 11 11.67 -44.77 -8.99
N SER A 12 10.74 -44.16 -9.73
CA SER A 12 9.67 -44.78 -10.52
C SER A 12 8.69 -45.57 -9.66
N ASP A 13 7.48 -45.05 -9.52
CA ASP A 13 6.26 -45.87 -9.53
C ASP A 13 5.16 -45.10 -10.26
N ALA A 14 4.68 -45.73 -11.34
CA ALA A 14 3.61 -45.26 -12.19
C ALA A 14 2.43 -46.22 -12.05
N GLY A 15 1.24 -45.66 -11.83
CA GLY A 15 -0.05 -46.31 -11.95
C GLY A 15 -1.16 -45.47 -11.32
N PRO A 16 -2.44 -45.63 -11.72
CA PRO A 16 -2.91 -45.66 -13.10
C PRO A 16 -4.00 -44.58 -13.36
N SER A 17 -4.22 -44.32 -14.65
CA SER A 17 -5.50 -43.96 -15.30
C SER A 17 -6.54 -43.16 -14.49
N ALA A 18 -6.68 -41.87 -14.82
CA ALA A 18 -7.94 -41.15 -14.66
C ALA A 18 -8.16 -40.29 -15.91
N SER A 19 -9.04 -40.74 -16.78
CA SER A 19 -9.58 -39.98 -17.91
C SER A 19 -10.18 -38.67 -17.39
N LEU A 20 -9.61 -37.53 -17.80
CA LEU A 20 -10.25 -36.24 -17.61
C LEU A 20 -11.06 -35.93 -18.87
N GLU A 21 -12.33 -36.37 -18.88
CA GLU A 21 -13.32 -35.79 -19.79
C GLU A 21 -13.48 -34.30 -19.43
N THR A 22 -12.88 -33.44 -20.24
CA THR A 22 -13.15 -32.01 -20.21
C THR A 22 -14.47 -31.78 -20.94
N THR A 23 -15.57 -31.88 -20.18
CA THR A 23 -16.90 -31.47 -20.63
C THR A 23 -16.92 -29.94 -20.74
N TYR A 24 -16.81 -29.43 -21.96
CA TYR A 24 -17.04 -28.02 -22.28
C TYR A 24 -18.53 -27.67 -22.05
N PRO A 25 -18.87 -26.60 -21.33
CA PRO A 25 -20.25 -26.13 -21.31
C PRO A 25 -20.62 -25.47 -22.65
N LEU A 26 -21.81 -25.82 -23.14
CA LEU A 26 -22.43 -25.35 -24.38
C LEU A 26 -22.57 -23.81 -24.43
N PRO A 27 -22.59 -23.21 -25.65
CA PRO A 27 -22.86 -21.79 -25.81
C PRO A 27 -24.32 -21.47 -25.46
N TYR A 28 -24.48 -20.55 -24.49
CA TYR A 28 -25.74 -19.97 -24.06
C TYR A 28 -26.54 -19.41 -25.25
N GLN A 29 -27.77 -19.87 -25.42
CA GLN A 29 -28.73 -19.36 -26.40
C GLN A 29 -29.69 -18.38 -25.69
N PRO A 30 -29.76 -17.08 -26.08
CA PRO A 30 -30.81 -16.21 -25.59
C PRO A 30 -32.08 -16.38 -26.43
N GLY A 31 -33.07 -17.07 -25.85
CA GLY A 31 -34.44 -17.12 -26.35
C GLY A 31 -35.40 -16.28 -25.51
N THR A 32 -36.13 -15.42 -26.21
CA THR A 32 -37.54 -15.04 -25.99
C THR A 32 -37.87 -13.93 -24.96
N THR A 33 -38.39 -12.86 -25.56
CA THR A 33 -39.08 -11.67 -25.05
C THR A 33 -40.16 -11.96 -24.00
N ALA A 34 -40.11 -11.26 -22.87
CA ALA A 34 -41.26 -11.01 -22.01
C ALA A 34 -41.43 -9.49 -21.82
N THR A 35 -42.41 -8.92 -22.50
CA THR A 35 -42.82 -7.52 -22.37
C THR A 35 -43.52 -7.33 -21.04
N ILE A 36 -42.93 -6.55 -20.14
CA ILE A 36 -43.61 -5.97 -18.99
C ILE A 36 -43.52 -4.45 -19.12
N GLY A 37 -44.63 -3.86 -19.57
CA GLY A 37 -44.80 -2.42 -19.64
C GLY A 37 -44.99 -1.85 -18.24
N LEU A 38 -44.08 -0.96 -17.85
CA LEU A 38 -44.28 0.03 -16.79
C LEU A 38 -43.70 1.36 -17.29
N THR A 39 -44.54 2.15 -17.94
CA THR A 39 -44.24 3.52 -18.33
C THR A 39 -44.23 4.40 -17.09
N ARG A 40 -43.05 4.55 -16.47
CA ARG A 40 -42.79 5.68 -15.58
C ARG A 40 -41.73 6.54 -16.27
N LYS A 41 -42.18 7.62 -16.94
CA LYS A 41 -41.30 8.71 -17.40
C LYS A 41 -40.59 9.31 -16.18
N ARG A 42 -39.50 8.71 -15.76
CA ARG A 42 -38.45 9.39 -15.02
C ARG A 42 -37.47 9.86 -16.08
N GLY A 43 -37.55 11.15 -16.42
CA GLY A 43 -36.55 11.78 -17.26
C GLY A 43 -35.18 11.46 -16.68
N ILE A 44 -34.32 10.87 -17.50
CA ILE A 44 -32.90 10.73 -17.19
C ILE A 44 -32.40 12.16 -16.96
N PRO A 45 -31.89 12.52 -15.77
CA PRO A 45 -31.24 13.81 -15.61
C PRO A 45 -30.13 13.84 -16.65
N ASN A 46 -30.09 14.90 -17.45
CA ASN A 46 -29.10 15.10 -18.50
C ASN A 46 -27.72 15.22 -17.82
N VAL A 47 -27.08 14.09 -17.53
CA VAL A 47 -25.70 14.04 -17.07
C VAL A 47 -24.91 14.40 -18.31
N GLY A 48 -24.45 15.64 -18.40
CA GLY A 48 -23.80 16.25 -19.56
C GLY A 48 -22.52 15.55 -20.01
N ILE A 49 -22.65 14.32 -20.46
CA ILE A 49 -21.63 13.45 -21.07
C ILE A 49 -21.96 13.34 -22.57
N THR A 50 -22.44 14.43 -23.18
CA THR A 50 -22.19 14.59 -24.61
C THR A 50 -20.74 15.06 -24.72
N PRO A 51 -19.87 14.35 -25.48
CA PRO A 51 -18.57 14.90 -25.79
C PRO A 51 -18.78 16.30 -26.37
N PRO A 52 -18.02 17.32 -25.94
CA PRO A 52 -18.15 18.65 -26.49
C PRO A 52 -18.01 18.51 -28.00
N GLN A 53 -19.08 18.85 -28.74
CA GLN A 53 -19.07 18.84 -30.19
C GLN A 53 -18.18 20.01 -30.62
N ALA A 54 -16.87 19.78 -30.58
CA ALA A 54 -15.87 20.67 -31.12
C ALA A 54 -16.04 20.59 -32.63
N THR A 55 -16.63 21.64 -33.21
CA THR A 55 -16.44 21.93 -34.63
C THR A 55 -14.94 21.90 -34.88
N LEU A 56 -14.48 20.99 -35.75
CA LEU A 56 -13.06 20.80 -36.02
C LEU A 56 -12.48 22.16 -36.42
N PRO A 57 -11.52 22.71 -35.66
CA PRO A 57 -10.93 23.98 -36.01
C PRO A 57 -10.13 23.78 -37.30
N ASP A 58 -10.25 24.75 -38.19
CA ASP A 58 -9.36 24.91 -39.34
C ASP A 58 -7.92 24.65 -38.89
N THR A 59 -7.20 23.80 -39.62
CA THR A 59 -5.91 23.19 -39.19
C THR A 59 -4.80 24.20 -38.89
N THR A 60 -5.04 25.48 -39.12
CA THR A 60 -4.14 26.61 -38.89
C THR A 60 -4.31 27.31 -37.53
N LEU A 61 -5.42 27.07 -36.79
CA LEU A 61 -5.72 27.67 -35.47
C LEU A 61 -5.56 26.69 -34.29
N CYS A 62 -5.28 25.43 -34.57
CA CYS A 62 -5.15 24.36 -33.57
C CYS A 62 -3.90 24.54 -32.69
N GLU A 63 -2.79 25.00 -33.25
CA GLU A 63 -1.52 25.12 -32.53
C GLU A 63 -1.56 26.23 -31.47
N SER A 64 -2.11 27.40 -31.79
CA SER A 64 -2.17 28.54 -30.86
C SER A 64 -3.10 28.29 -29.67
N SER A 65 -4.23 27.62 -29.90
CA SER A 65 -5.19 27.25 -28.86
C SER A 65 -4.62 26.18 -27.93
N VAL A 66 -3.97 25.14 -28.46
CA VAL A 66 -3.27 24.11 -27.67
C VAL A 66 -2.13 24.72 -26.85
N LEU A 67 -1.30 25.58 -27.43
CA LEU A 67 -0.22 26.25 -26.70
C LEU A 67 -0.76 27.15 -25.58
N THR A 68 -1.87 27.85 -25.83
CA THR A 68 -2.54 28.67 -24.82
C THR A 68 -3.08 27.81 -23.68
N TYR A 69 -3.71 26.68 -24.01
CA TYR A 69 -4.17 25.71 -23.02
C TYR A 69 -3.00 25.16 -22.18
N CYS A 70 -1.90 24.71 -22.80
CA CYS A 70 -0.74 24.19 -22.10
C CYS A 70 -0.10 25.23 -21.17
N ARG A 71 0.00 26.49 -21.61
CA ARG A 71 0.48 27.61 -20.79
C ARG A 71 -0.42 27.84 -19.58
N ASN A 72 -1.74 27.88 -19.78
CA ASN A 72 -2.71 28.08 -18.71
C ASN A 72 -2.69 26.92 -17.72
N LEU A 73 -2.61 25.69 -18.21
CA LEU A 73 -2.49 24.50 -17.38
C LEU A 73 -1.22 24.54 -16.52
N THR A 74 -0.09 24.92 -17.11
CA THR A 74 1.18 25.02 -16.39
C THR A 74 1.13 26.08 -15.30
N LYS A 75 0.53 27.25 -15.59
CA LYS A 75 0.29 28.31 -14.61
C LYS A 75 -0.57 27.81 -13.45
N SER A 76 -1.74 27.23 -13.74
CA SER A 76 -2.64 26.69 -12.72
C SER A 76 -1.97 25.63 -11.85
N LEU A 77 -1.23 24.70 -12.45
CA LEU A 77 -0.48 23.69 -11.71
C LEU A 77 0.61 24.30 -10.83
N SER A 78 1.31 25.35 -11.30
CA SER A 78 2.33 26.04 -10.51
C SER A 78 1.72 26.75 -9.29
N GLU A 79 0.57 27.39 -9.46
CA GLU A 79 -0.15 28.05 -8.37
C GLU A 79 -0.64 27.05 -7.33
N ILE A 80 -1.23 25.93 -7.77
CA ILE A 80 -1.68 24.86 -6.87
C ILE A 80 -0.49 24.30 -6.09
N ARG A 81 0.63 24.02 -6.77
CA ARG A 81 1.86 23.54 -6.12
C ARG A 81 2.38 24.53 -5.07
N ALA A 82 2.37 25.83 -5.38
CA ALA A 82 2.80 26.86 -4.44
C ALA A 82 1.89 26.90 -3.20
N ARG A 83 0.57 26.83 -3.38
CA ARG A 83 -0.39 26.79 -2.28
C ARG A 83 -0.23 25.54 -1.41
N VAL A 84 -0.08 24.38 -2.03
CA VAL A 84 0.17 23.12 -1.30
C VAL A 84 1.47 23.22 -0.52
N LYS A 85 2.56 23.71 -1.13
CA LYS A 85 3.84 23.89 -0.46
C LYS A 85 3.76 24.84 0.73
N ALA A 86 3.02 25.95 0.60
CA ALA A 86 2.83 26.90 1.68
C ALA A 86 1.95 26.37 2.83
N ALA A 87 1.04 25.44 2.53
CA ALA A 87 0.17 24.81 3.53
C ALA A 87 0.84 23.64 4.28
N LEU A 88 1.94 23.08 3.74
CA LEU A 88 2.66 22.02 4.43
C LEU A 88 3.35 22.57 5.68
N PRO A 89 3.27 21.87 6.83
CA PRO A 89 3.96 22.29 8.03
C PRO A 89 5.48 22.30 7.79
N SER A 90 6.16 23.30 8.36
CA SER A 90 7.63 23.30 8.38
C SER A 90 8.12 22.03 9.07
N PRO A 91 9.18 21.38 8.56
CA PRO A 91 9.85 20.33 9.33
C PRO A 91 10.26 20.91 10.69
N ALA A 92 10.08 20.14 11.75
CA ALA A 92 10.51 20.55 13.08
C ALA A 92 12.04 20.56 13.13
N ASP A 93 12.64 21.66 13.58
CA ASP A 93 14.09 21.83 13.71
C ASP A 93 14.63 21.37 15.08
N GLN A 94 13.76 21.22 16.08
CA GLN A 94 14.12 20.73 17.42
C GLN A 94 13.53 19.35 17.79
N GLN A 95 14.28 18.57 18.57
CA GLN A 95 13.91 17.22 18.99
C GLN A 95 12.62 17.26 19.81
N LEU A 96 11.57 16.63 19.28
CA LEU A 96 10.22 16.71 19.85
C LEU A 96 10.02 15.72 21.02
N HIS A 97 11.05 14.98 21.41
CA HIS A 97 10.98 13.97 22.45
C HIS A 97 12.29 13.83 23.25
N PRO A 98 12.24 13.46 24.54
CA PRO A 98 13.43 13.35 25.41
C PRO A 98 14.12 11.97 25.33
N LEU A 99 14.19 11.37 24.13
CA LEU A 99 14.84 10.06 23.95
C LEU A 99 16.25 10.25 23.43
N HIS A 100 17.18 9.44 23.95
CA HIS A 100 18.57 9.45 23.52
C HIS A 100 19.02 8.06 23.06
N PRO A 101 20.04 7.96 22.19
CA PRO A 101 20.70 6.68 21.91
C PRO A 101 21.20 6.04 23.20
N GLY A 102 21.01 4.73 23.35
CA GLY A 102 21.33 3.97 24.56
C GLY A 102 20.18 3.80 25.55
N ASP A 103 19.11 4.59 25.45
CA ASP A 103 17.92 4.41 26.29
C ASP A 103 17.16 3.12 25.91
N TYR A 104 16.54 2.48 26.90
CA TYR A 104 15.63 1.35 26.70
C TYR A 104 14.19 1.82 26.60
N VAL A 105 13.49 1.35 25.56
CA VAL A 105 12.09 1.69 25.30
C VAL A 105 11.25 0.48 25.00
N VAL A 106 10.01 0.47 25.49
CA VAL A 106 8.97 -0.46 25.02
C VAL A 106 8.22 0.15 23.86
N ILE A 107 7.90 -0.67 22.86
CA ILE A 107 7.22 -0.23 21.63
C ILE A 107 5.78 -0.72 21.63
N LYS A 108 4.87 0.18 21.28
CA LYS A 108 3.45 -0.13 21.13
C LYS A 108 3.20 -0.90 19.84
N ASP A 109 2.67 -2.11 19.96
CA ASP A 109 2.14 -2.88 18.84
C ASP A 109 0.75 -2.37 18.45
N PHE A 110 0.56 -2.15 17.15
CA PHE A 110 -0.72 -1.75 16.56
C PHE A 110 -1.50 -2.92 16.02
N ARG A 111 -0.83 -4.04 15.72
CA ARG A 111 -1.48 -5.22 15.17
C ARG A 111 -2.14 -5.97 16.30
N ARG A 112 -3.47 -5.83 16.40
CA ARG A 112 -4.29 -6.56 17.36
C ARG A 112 -4.81 -7.82 16.69
N THR A 113 -4.35 -9.00 17.11
CA THR A 113 -4.95 -10.27 16.68
C THR A 113 -6.05 -10.68 17.65
N ARG A 114 -5.87 -10.45 18.95
CA ARG A 114 -6.87 -10.75 20.00
C ARG A 114 -7.01 -9.61 20.98
N TRP A 115 -8.17 -9.52 21.63
CA TRP A 115 -8.50 -8.41 22.51
C TRP A 115 -7.61 -8.33 23.76
N ASN A 116 -7.07 -9.45 24.20
CA ASN A 116 -6.29 -9.64 25.43
C ASN A 116 -4.76 -9.70 25.22
N GLN A 117 -4.25 -9.42 24.02
CA GLN A 117 -2.81 -9.48 23.77
C GLN A 117 -2.05 -8.31 24.38
N LYS A 118 -0.86 -8.59 24.93
CA LYS A 118 0.07 -7.57 25.42
C LYS A 118 0.44 -6.63 24.27
N ARG A 119 0.17 -5.34 24.46
CA ARG A 119 0.38 -4.32 23.43
C ARG A 119 1.78 -3.72 23.44
N TRP A 120 2.48 -3.80 24.56
CA TRP A 120 3.84 -3.28 24.69
C TRP A 120 4.82 -4.43 24.51
N GLN A 121 5.58 -4.36 23.44
CA GLN A 121 6.69 -5.26 23.19
C GLN A 121 7.92 -4.77 23.95
N GLY A 122 8.80 -5.70 24.29
CA GLY A 122 9.85 -5.64 25.32
C GLY A 122 10.74 -4.39 25.37
N PRO A 123 11.72 -4.36 26.28
CA PRO A 123 12.66 -3.27 26.33
C PRO A 123 13.65 -3.41 25.16
N PHE A 124 13.57 -2.50 24.20
CA PHE A 124 14.49 -2.42 23.08
C PHE A 124 15.45 -1.25 23.29
N GLN A 125 16.73 -1.45 22.98
CA GLN A 125 17.72 -0.38 23.04
C GLN A 125 17.62 0.51 21.79
N ILE A 126 17.63 1.83 22.01
CA ILE A 126 17.68 2.82 20.93
C ILE A 126 19.10 2.92 20.39
N LEU A 127 19.25 2.78 19.06
CA LEU A 127 20.52 2.96 18.37
C LEU A 127 20.64 4.37 17.78
N LEU A 128 19.59 4.85 17.12
CA LEU A 128 19.57 6.19 16.52
C LEU A 128 18.30 6.92 16.88
N VAL A 129 18.43 8.24 17.09
CA VAL A 129 17.33 9.17 17.34
C VAL A 129 17.28 10.18 16.20
N THR A 130 16.07 10.43 15.73
CA THR A 130 15.74 11.58 14.87
C THR A 130 14.70 12.44 15.58
N GLN A 131 14.21 13.48 14.92
CA GLN A 131 13.33 14.46 15.53
C GLN A 131 12.03 13.91 16.13
N THR A 132 11.43 12.97 15.41
CA THR A 132 10.10 12.42 15.70
C THR A 132 10.12 10.90 15.81
N ALA A 133 11.23 10.26 15.45
CA ALA A 133 11.32 8.82 15.33
C ALA A 133 12.65 8.28 15.83
N VAL A 134 12.62 7.01 16.22
CA VAL A 134 13.73 6.29 16.80
C VAL A 134 13.95 4.98 16.05
N LYS A 135 15.22 4.60 15.92
CA LYS A 135 15.65 3.29 15.39
C LYS A 135 16.17 2.47 16.55
N VAL A 136 15.62 1.27 16.71
CA VAL A 136 15.98 0.30 17.77
C VAL A 136 16.75 -0.87 17.18
N ALA A 137 17.51 -1.57 18.01
CA ALA A 137 18.38 -2.67 17.56
C ALA A 137 17.62 -3.83 16.90
N GLU A 138 16.48 -4.22 17.45
CA GLU A 138 15.74 -5.40 16.99
C GLU A 138 14.82 -5.16 15.78
N ARG A 139 14.67 -3.90 15.33
CA ARG A 139 13.81 -3.57 14.18
C ARG A 139 14.53 -2.70 13.15
N ALA A 140 14.42 -3.10 11.90
CA ALA A 140 14.94 -2.32 10.77
C ALA A 140 14.14 -1.01 10.52
N THR A 141 12.88 -0.95 10.97
CA THR A 141 11.98 0.17 10.72
C THR A 141 12.11 1.28 11.76
N TRP A 142 12.00 2.53 11.32
CA TRP A 142 11.85 3.69 12.20
C TRP A 142 10.48 3.68 12.91
N ILE A 143 10.47 4.03 14.19
CA ILE A 143 9.26 4.07 15.01
C ILE A 143 9.07 5.47 15.54
N HIS A 144 7.86 6.01 15.39
CA HIS A 144 7.53 7.33 15.92
C HIS A 144 7.60 7.36 17.45
N ALA A 145 8.17 8.41 18.03
CA ALA A 145 8.45 8.51 19.47
C ALA A 145 7.19 8.43 20.34
N SER A 146 6.01 8.84 19.84
CA SER A 146 4.74 8.69 20.55
C SER A 146 4.31 7.22 20.77
N HIS A 147 4.97 6.28 20.10
CA HIS A 147 4.73 4.84 20.24
C HIS A 147 5.77 4.16 21.13
N CYS A 148 6.74 4.93 21.63
CA CYS A 148 7.78 4.48 22.54
C CYS A 148 7.44 4.93 23.97
N LYS A 149 7.76 4.09 24.96
CA LYS A 149 7.82 4.51 26.36
C LYS A 149 9.17 4.14 26.92
N LYS A 150 9.85 5.10 27.55
CA LYS A 150 11.12 4.87 28.25
C LYS A 150 10.92 3.94 29.43
N VAL A 151 11.81 2.99 29.59
CA VAL A 151 11.82 2.00 30.67
C VAL A 151 13.23 2.00 31.28
N PRO A 152 13.37 1.82 32.59
CA PRO A 152 14.69 1.57 33.18
C PRO A 152 15.34 0.35 32.52
N GLU A 153 16.67 0.35 32.50
CA GLU A 153 17.46 -0.75 31.96
C GLU A 153 16.99 -2.09 32.56
N PRO A 154 16.68 -3.09 31.72
CA PRO A 154 16.29 -4.40 32.21
C PRO A 154 17.48 -4.99 32.98
N LYS A 155 17.34 -5.10 34.30
CA LYS A 155 18.29 -5.84 35.14
C LYS A 155 18.34 -7.28 34.62
N GLU A 156 19.53 -7.73 34.23
CA GLU A 156 19.82 -9.12 33.85
C GLU A 156 19.10 -10.10 34.78
N PRO A 157 18.45 -11.17 34.27
CA PRO A 157 17.96 -12.22 35.12
C PRO A 157 19.17 -12.89 35.78
N VAL A 158 19.35 -12.64 37.09
CA VAL A 158 20.20 -13.46 37.96
C VAL A 158 19.89 -14.91 37.64
N SER A 159 20.86 -15.59 37.05
CA SER A 159 20.87 -17.03 36.84
C SER A 159 20.49 -17.70 38.16
N ARG A 160 19.29 -18.28 38.21
CA ARG A 160 18.94 -19.22 39.28
C ARG A 160 19.74 -20.48 39.01
N GLU A 161 20.86 -20.56 39.72
CA GLU A 161 21.65 -21.78 39.94
C GLU A 161 20.83 -22.81 40.71
#